data_AF-A0AAV5SL52-F1
#
_entry.id   AF-A0AAV5SL52-F1
#
_cell.length_a   1.000
_cell.length_b   1.000
_cell.length_c   1.000
_cell.angle_alpha   90.00
_cell.angle_beta   90.00
_cell.angle_gamma   90.00
#
_symmetry.space_group_name_H-M   'P 1'
#
loop_
_entity.id
_entity.type
_entity.pdbx_description
1 polymer ?
#
loop_
_entity_poly.entity_id
_entity_poly.type
_entity_poly.pdbx_seq_one_letter_code
_entity_poly.pdbx_strand_id
1 'polypeptide(L)'
;MPPKKKQKKEEVMRLQLDDSKSGIIRFEVDEISTLNEDGRKSPEIEVEGVSWSASVYKDHEETGACGLGVYLSTKECMSPLWSVDVEWQMILVHSDSNMDMVRDVEKDTYDHDGTSWGWTFMINWDDLIDEGFINDDKITVEIRFNVKKTRGIRMSPRIDFSDPREPIHDVALVIQERRSTSTRGFSPRILPSSKRCSTVISTIRTRRRSH
;
A
#
# COMPACT_ATOMS: atom_id res chain seq x y z
N MET A 1 36.04 40.81 6.43
CA MET A 1 34.68 40.46 5.94
C MET A 1 34.72 39.05 5.41
N PRO A 2 33.99 38.08 5.98
CA PRO A 2 33.90 36.75 5.39
C PRO A 2 33.02 36.80 4.12
N PRO A 3 33.34 36.00 3.09
CA PRO A 3 32.57 35.99 1.85
C PRO A 3 31.23 35.30 2.08
N LYS A 4 30.14 35.98 1.70
CA LYS A 4 28.80 35.40 1.63
C LYS A 4 28.80 34.29 0.58
N LYS A 5 28.71 33.03 1.01
CA LYS A 5 28.46 31.90 0.12
C LYS A 5 27.08 32.10 -0.51
N LYS A 6 27.04 32.29 -1.83
CA LYS A 6 25.80 32.21 -2.61
C LYS A 6 25.38 30.75 -2.63
N GLN A 7 24.32 30.42 -1.89
CA GLN A 7 23.62 29.14 -2.08
C GLN A 7 22.96 29.18 -3.46
N LYS A 8 23.40 28.28 -4.34
CA LYS A 8 22.77 28.02 -5.62
C LYS A 8 21.51 27.21 -5.29
N LYS A 9 20.33 27.77 -5.57
CA LYS A 9 19.05 27.06 -5.41
C LYS A 9 19.05 25.95 -6.46
N GLU A 10 19.33 24.72 -6.06
CA GLU A 10 19.12 23.56 -6.92
C GLU A 10 17.62 23.45 -7.17
N GLU A 11 17.23 23.50 -8.43
CA GLU A 11 15.86 23.28 -8.84
C GLU A 11 15.60 21.78 -8.74
N VAL A 12 14.98 21.38 -7.63
CA VAL A 12 14.62 19.98 -7.37
C VAL A 12 13.58 19.55 -8.39
N MET A 13 13.93 18.57 -9.22
CA MET A 13 13.07 18.07 -10.28
C MET A 13 12.00 17.13 -9.70
N ARG A 14 10.72 17.50 -9.84
CA ARG A 14 9.59 16.64 -9.47
C ARG A 14 9.30 15.62 -10.57
N LEU A 15 8.92 14.40 -10.18
CA LEU A 15 8.52 13.35 -11.12
C LEU A 15 7.36 13.83 -11.99
N GLN A 16 7.55 13.77 -13.31
CA GLN A 16 6.49 14.01 -14.29
C GLN A 16 5.57 12.78 -14.32
N LEU A 17 4.27 12.99 -14.13
CA LEU A 17 3.30 11.92 -14.06
C LEU A 17 2.68 11.64 -15.43
N ASP A 18 2.43 10.37 -15.72
CA ASP A 18 1.59 9.94 -16.85
C ASP A 18 0.15 9.83 -16.34
N ASP A 19 -0.75 10.69 -16.82
CA ASP A 19 -2.14 10.78 -16.35
C ASP A 19 -2.89 9.43 -16.35
N SER A 20 -2.48 8.47 -17.18
CA SER A 20 -3.15 7.18 -17.31
C SER A 20 -2.58 6.06 -16.42
N LYS A 21 -1.32 6.19 -15.96
CA LYS A 21 -0.58 5.13 -15.23
C LYS A 21 0.12 5.64 -13.99
N SER A 22 -0.28 6.79 -13.48
CA SER A 22 0.31 7.41 -12.32
C SER A 22 -0.60 7.35 -11.10
N GLY A 23 0.03 7.46 -9.93
CA GLY A 23 -0.66 7.66 -8.67
C GLY A 23 0.04 8.72 -7.84
N ILE A 24 -0.75 9.43 -7.04
CA ILE A 24 -0.28 10.31 -5.97
C ILE A 24 -0.94 9.83 -4.68
N ILE A 25 -0.12 9.46 -3.70
CA ILE A 25 -0.57 9.18 -2.34
C ILE A 25 -0.08 10.31 -1.47
N ARG A 26 -1.00 11.17 -1.01
CA ARG A 26 -0.71 12.19 0.00
C ARG A 26 -1.25 11.69 1.34
N PHE A 27 -0.36 11.35 2.24
CA PHE A 27 -0.64 10.73 3.53
C PHE A 27 -0.31 11.69 4.67
N GLU A 28 -1.35 12.18 5.33
CA GLU A 28 -1.23 12.91 6.59
C GLU A 28 -1.19 11.90 7.73
N VAL A 29 -0.13 11.98 8.53
CA VAL A 29 0.11 11.09 9.67
C VAL A 29 -0.03 11.91 10.94
N ASP A 30 -1.15 11.71 11.62
CA ASP A 30 -1.47 12.36 12.89
C ASP A 30 -0.71 11.70 14.06
N GLU A 31 -0.59 12.43 15.17
CA GLU A 31 0.04 11.97 16.41
C GLU A 31 1.44 11.38 16.15
N ILE A 32 2.27 12.10 15.39
CA ILE A 32 3.60 11.63 14.96
C ILE A 32 4.50 11.34 16.17
N SER A 33 4.31 12.08 17.27
CA SER A 33 4.99 11.85 18.55
C SER A 33 4.81 10.43 19.10
N THR A 34 3.74 9.72 18.74
CA THR A 34 3.45 8.35 19.19
C THR A 34 3.82 7.28 18.16
N LEU A 35 4.41 7.64 17.02
CA LEU A 35 4.79 6.69 15.98
C LEU A 35 5.88 5.72 16.48
N ASN A 36 5.70 4.44 16.17
CA ASN A 36 6.57 3.35 16.58
C ASN A 36 6.84 2.39 15.40
N GLU A 37 7.40 1.22 15.69
CA GLU A 37 7.71 0.17 14.72
C GLU A 37 6.47 -0.48 14.07
N ASP A 38 5.28 -0.37 14.67
CA ASP A 38 4.03 -0.84 14.06
C ASP A 38 3.62 0.03 12.86
N GLY A 39 4.11 1.27 12.85
CA GLY A 39 3.89 2.25 11.79
C GLY A 39 2.44 2.68 11.61
N ARG A 40 2.20 3.47 10.56
CA ARG A 40 0.87 3.84 10.08
C ARG A 40 0.79 3.64 8.57
N LYS A 41 -0.38 3.25 8.10
CA LYS A 41 -0.64 2.96 6.69
C LYS A 41 -1.75 3.85 6.15
N SER A 42 -1.52 4.43 4.98
CA SER A 42 -2.53 5.20 4.25
C SER A 42 -3.64 4.31 3.68
N PRO A 43 -4.80 4.89 3.32
CA PRO A 43 -5.78 4.23 2.49
C PRO A 43 -5.19 3.76 1.15
N GLU A 44 -5.79 2.71 0.59
CA GLU A 44 -5.34 2.12 -0.67
C GLU A 44 -5.91 2.85 -1.88
N ILE A 45 -5.09 3.04 -2.90
CA ILE A 45 -5.49 3.52 -4.23
C ILE A 45 -5.23 2.43 -5.28
N GLU A 46 -6.07 2.36 -6.31
CA GLU A 46 -5.91 1.38 -7.39
C GLU A 46 -5.33 2.05 -8.64
N VAL A 47 -4.21 1.55 -9.15
CA VAL A 47 -3.57 2.02 -10.40
C VAL A 47 -3.15 0.80 -11.21
N GLU A 48 -3.55 0.73 -12.49
CA GLU A 48 -3.31 -0.43 -13.37
C GLU A 48 -3.78 -1.77 -12.79
N GLY A 49 -4.88 -1.76 -12.02
CA GLY A 49 -5.45 -2.95 -11.36
C GLY A 49 -4.65 -3.43 -10.14
N VAL A 50 -3.78 -2.58 -9.60
CA VAL A 50 -2.90 -2.86 -8.47
C VAL A 50 -3.22 -1.92 -7.32
N SER A 51 -3.30 -2.46 -6.10
CA SER A 51 -3.59 -1.69 -4.89
C SER A 51 -2.30 -1.16 -4.27
N TRP A 52 -2.14 0.15 -4.24
CA TRP A 52 -0.99 0.88 -3.69
C TRP A 52 -1.33 1.58 -2.39
N SER A 53 -0.34 1.72 -1.52
CA SER A 53 -0.45 2.41 -0.25
C SER A 53 0.90 2.92 0.21
N ALA A 54 0.93 4.09 0.84
CA ALA A 54 2.06 4.56 1.64
C ALA A 54 2.02 3.98 3.05
N SER A 55 3.18 3.63 3.59
CA SER A 55 3.39 3.24 4.99
C SER A 55 4.51 4.07 5.60
N VAL A 56 4.36 4.47 6.86
CA VAL A 56 5.31 5.31 7.59
C VAL A 56 5.64 4.64 8.92
N TYR A 57 6.92 4.54 9.25
CA TYR A 57 7.44 3.87 10.44
C TYR A 57 8.42 4.76 11.17
N LYS A 58 8.58 4.52 12.47
CA LYS A 58 9.77 4.97 13.19
C LYS A 58 10.76 3.82 13.24
N ASP A 59 11.79 3.90 12.41
CA ASP A 59 12.80 2.87 12.29
C ASP A 59 14.00 3.16 13.19
N HIS A 60 14.67 2.08 13.62
CA HIS A 60 15.81 2.11 14.52
C HIS A 60 17.01 1.42 13.89
N GLU A 61 18.19 2.04 13.94
CA GLU A 61 19.45 1.37 13.64
C GLU A 61 20.00 0.64 14.87
N GLU A 62 20.83 -0.38 14.63
CA GLU A 62 21.61 -1.06 15.68
C GLU A 62 22.52 -0.08 16.46
N THR A 63 22.90 1.04 15.82
CA THR A 63 23.72 2.11 16.41
C THR A 63 22.96 2.94 17.45
N GLY A 64 21.64 2.78 17.54
CA GLY A 64 20.75 3.56 18.40
C GLY A 64 20.16 4.81 17.75
N ALA A 65 20.55 5.13 16.50
CA ALA A 65 19.90 6.19 15.73
C ALA A 65 18.45 5.80 15.38
N CYS A 66 17.57 6.78 15.26
CA CYS A 66 16.20 6.56 14.81
C CYS A 66 15.80 7.55 13.71
N GLY A 67 14.95 7.08 12.80
CA GLY A 67 14.60 7.83 11.60
C GLY A 67 13.20 7.54 11.13
N LEU A 68 12.72 8.40 10.24
CA LEU A 68 11.42 8.24 9.60
C LEU A 68 11.56 7.29 8.41
N GLY A 69 10.98 6.11 8.54
CA GLY A 69 10.83 5.14 7.46
C GLY A 69 9.60 5.48 6.62
N VAL A 70 9.75 5.52 5.29
CA VAL A 70 8.64 5.78 4.36
C VAL A 70 8.71 4.79 3.22
N TYR A 71 7.58 4.11 2.95
CA TYR A 71 7.49 3.05 1.97
C TYR A 71 6.26 3.19 1.08
N LEU A 72 6.44 2.92 -0.21
CA LEU A 72 5.37 2.63 -1.15
C LEU A 72 5.21 1.11 -1.22
N SER A 73 4.04 0.62 -0.84
CA SER A 73 3.73 -0.81 -0.77
C SER A 73 2.55 -1.16 -1.65
N THR A 74 2.57 -2.36 -2.21
CA THR A 74 1.44 -2.96 -2.92
C THR A 74 0.96 -4.22 -2.18
N LYS A 75 -0.33 -4.52 -2.30
CA LYS A 75 -0.89 -5.78 -1.80
C LYS A 75 -0.65 -6.90 -2.80
N GLU A 76 -0.14 -8.01 -2.27
CA GLU A 76 0.15 -9.25 -2.97
C GLU A 76 -1.02 -9.70 -3.86
N CYS A 77 -0.74 -9.85 -5.15
CA CYS A 77 -1.55 -10.72 -6.00
C CYS A 77 -1.08 -12.16 -5.72
N MET A 78 -2.01 -13.07 -5.41
CA MET A 78 -1.78 -14.48 -5.00
C MET A 78 -0.95 -15.34 -5.98
N SER A 79 -0.41 -14.76 -7.05
CA SER A 79 0.38 -15.43 -8.08
C SER A 79 1.85 -15.01 -7.97
N PRO A 80 2.82 -15.92 -7.95
CA PRO A 80 4.24 -15.54 -8.00
C PRO A 80 4.69 -15.00 -9.37
N LEU A 81 3.78 -14.90 -10.35
CA LEU A 81 4.10 -14.51 -11.72
C LEU A 81 3.82 -13.04 -12.02
N TRP A 82 3.32 -12.27 -11.04
CA TRP A 82 3.10 -10.85 -11.25
C TRP A 82 4.39 -10.06 -11.03
N SER A 83 4.53 -8.97 -11.79
CA SER A 83 5.54 -7.96 -11.53
C SER A 83 5.05 -6.59 -12.00
N VAL A 84 5.48 -5.52 -11.33
CA VAL A 84 5.22 -4.14 -11.73
C VAL A 84 6.49 -3.31 -11.65
N ASP A 85 6.92 -2.76 -12.78
CA ASP A 85 8.04 -1.84 -12.85
C ASP A 85 7.51 -0.42 -12.59
N VAL A 86 8.06 0.29 -11.61
CA VAL A 86 7.58 1.59 -11.14
C VAL A 86 8.71 2.60 -11.08
N GLU A 87 8.46 3.83 -11.53
CA GLU A 87 9.27 4.99 -11.15
C GLU A 87 8.55 5.78 -10.07
N TRP A 88 9.20 6.10 -8.97
CA TRP A 88 8.55 6.79 -7.85
C TRP A 88 9.45 7.86 -7.21
N GLN A 89 8.82 8.79 -6.50
CA GLN A 89 9.47 9.87 -5.78
C GLN A 89 8.71 10.12 -4.47
N MET A 90 9.47 10.27 -3.38
CA MET A 90 8.93 10.62 -2.07
C MET A 90 9.25 12.07 -1.71
N ILE A 91 8.26 12.74 -1.14
CA ILE A 91 8.32 14.13 -0.70
C ILE A 91 7.81 14.17 0.74
N LEU A 92 8.65 14.66 1.64
CA LEU A 92 8.22 15.05 2.98
C LEU A 92 7.89 16.54 2.93
N VAL A 93 6.62 16.86 3.14
CA VAL A 93 6.09 18.21 2.97
C VAL A 93 6.43 19.03 4.19
N HIS A 94 7.04 20.20 3.97
CA HIS A 94 7.35 21.14 5.04
C HIS A 94 6.19 22.14 5.19
N SER A 95 6.05 22.72 6.39
CA SER A 95 5.17 23.86 6.63
C SER A 95 5.41 25.08 5.71
N ASP A 96 6.64 25.29 5.22
CA ASP A 96 6.97 26.20 4.11
C ASP A 96 7.20 25.34 2.87
N SER A 97 6.28 25.41 1.91
CA SER A 97 6.35 24.64 0.65
C SER A 97 7.64 24.81 -0.16
N ASN A 98 8.45 25.84 0.11
CA ASN A 98 9.76 26.01 -0.53
C ASN A 98 10.87 25.15 0.09
N MET A 99 10.58 24.50 1.22
CA MET A 99 11.50 23.69 2.02
C MET A 99 11.09 22.22 2.07
N ASP A 100 10.18 21.78 1.19
CA ASP A 100 9.86 20.37 1.01
C ASP A 100 11.15 19.55 0.84
N MET A 101 11.29 18.46 1.59
CA MET A 101 12.36 17.50 1.38
C MET A 101 11.92 16.51 0.31
N VAL A 102 12.61 16.53 -0.82
CA VAL A 102 12.30 15.68 -1.97
C VAL A 102 13.45 14.72 -2.19
N ARG A 103 13.14 13.43 -2.27
CA ARG A 103 14.10 12.41 -2.66
C ARG A 103 14.20 12.32 -4.18
N ASP A 104 15.32 11.78 -4.66
CA ASP A 104 15.50 11.53 -6.09
C ASP A 104 14.46 10.52 -6.60
N VAL A 105 14.28 10.50 -7.91
CA VAL A 105 13.38 9.54 -8.56
C VAL A 105 14.06 8.17 -8.56
N GLU A 106 13.39 7.19 -7.94
CA GLU A 106 13.84 5.80 -7.88
C GLU A 106 13.08 4.93 -8.87
N LYS A 107 13.66 3.77 -9.21
CA LYS A 107 13.05 2.78 -10.09
C LYS A 107 13.14 1.40 -9.48
N ASP A 108 11.98 0.83 -9.17
CA ASP A 108 11.91 -0.48 -8.53
C ASP A 108 10.94 -1.41 -9.24
N THR A 109 11.16 -2.70 -9.05
CA THR A 109 10.24 -3.75 -9.49
C THR A 109 9.55 -4.33 -8.28
N TYR A 110 8.22 -4.29 -8.30
CA TYR A 110 7.37 -4.93 -7.31
C TYR A 110 7.00 -6.32 -7.79
N ASP A 111 7.17 -7.33 -6.95
CA ASP A 111 6.81 -8.73 -7.23
C ASP A 111 6.57 -9.50 -5.92
N HIS A 112 6.59 -10.83 -5.98
CA HIS A 112 6.38 -11.70 -4.82
C HIS A 112 7.48 -11.60 -3.73
N ASP A 113 8.70 -11.17 -4.08
CA ASP A 113 9.82 -11.03 -3.15
C ASP A 113 9.90 -9.59 -2.63
N GLY A 114 9.52 -8.61 -3.44
CA GLY A 114 9.57 -7.18 -3.12
C GLY A 114 8.22 -6.50 -3.27
N THR A 115 7.36 -6.55 -2.25
CA THR A 115 6.05 -5.86 -2.28
C THR A 115 6.08 -4.44 -1.73
N SER A 116 7.23 -3.99 -1.24
CA SER A 116 7.40 -2.69 -0.59
C SER A 116 8.79 -2.14 -0.86
N TRP A 117 8.86 -0.89 -1.32
CA TRP A 117 10.11 -0.17 -1.58
C TRP A 117 10.04 1.23 -0.97
N GLY A 118 11.18 1.75 -0.52
CA GLY A 118 11.21 3.01 0.18
C GLY A 118 12.53 3.29 0.88
N TRP A 119 12.48 4.26 1.80
CA TRP A 119 13.62 4.71 2.58
C TRP A 119 13.40 4.37 4.05
N THR A 120 14.25 3.53 4.63
CA THR A 120 14.27 3.27 6.09
C THR A 120 14.59 4.54 6.87
N PHE A 121 15.45 5.40 6.32
CA PHE A 121 15.86 6.67 6.94
C PHE A 121 15.65 7.81 5.94
N MET A 122 14.39 8.19 5.72
CA MET A 122 14.07 9.36 4.89
C MET A 122 14.56 10.66 5.53
N ILE A 123 14.54 10.76 6.86
CA ILE A 123 15.12 11.85 7.65
C ILE A 123 15.43 11.30 9.05
N ASN A 124 16.45 11.85 9.72
CA ASN A 124 16.67 11.54 11.14
C ASN A 124 15.49 12.04 11.97
N TRP A 125 15.19 11.32 13.05
CA TRP A 125 14.05 11.67 13.89
C TRP A 125 14.22 13.03 14.58
N ASP A 126 15.44 13.36 15.01
CA ASP A 126 15.74 14.65 15.64
C ASP A 126 15.60 15.80 14.63
N ASP A 127 16.12 15.64 13.42
CA ASP A 127 15.97 16.63 12.34
C ASP A 127 14.50 16.79 11.93
N LEU A 128 13.70 15.72 11.93
CA LEU A 128 12.26 15.79 11.67
C LEU A 128 11.54 16.71 12.66
N ILE A 129 11.93 16.68 13.94
CA ILE A 129 11.36 17.51 15.00
C ILE A 129 11.80 18.96 14.86
N ASP A 130 13.09 19.19 14.56
CA ASP A 130 13.69 20.52 14.61
C ASP A 130 13.51 21.32 13.30
N GLU A 131 13.38 20.65 12.16
CA GLU A 131 13.37 21.28 10.83
C GLU A 131 11.96 21.67 10.35
N GLY A 132 10.94 21.73 11.20
CA GLY A 132 9.65 22.35 10.85
C GLY A 132 8.77 21.55 9.88
N PHE A 133 9.04 20.25 9.73
CA PHE A 133 8.19 19.29 9.00
C PHE A 133 6.94 18.88 9.81
N ILE A 134 7.00 18.97 11.13
CA ILE A 134 5.87 18.67 12.01
C ILE A 134 4.99 19.91 12.18
N ASN A 135 3.69 19.78 11.93
CA ASN A 135 2.69 20.79 12.18
C ASN A 135 1.52 20.18 12.96
N ASP A 136 1.24 20.71 14.16
CA ASP A 136 0.17 20.20 15.05
C ASP A 136 0.28 18.71 15.39
N ASP A 137 1.51 18.24 15.64
CA ASP A 137 1.84 16.80 15.83
C ASP A 137 1.48 15.92 14.62
N LYS A 138 1.51 16.51 13.42
CA LYS A 138 1.28 15.82 12.15
C LYS A 138 2.43 16.02 11.18
N ILE A 139 2.65 15.03 10.33
CA ILE A 139 3.49 15.18 9.13
C ILE A 139 2.66 14.88 7.89
N THR A 140 3.11 15.36 6.74
CA THR A 140 2.54 14.96 5.44
C THR A 140 3.63 14.38 4.55
N VAL A 141 3.41 13.14 4.13
CA VAL A 141 4.23 12.45 3.14
C VAL A 141 3.47 12.41 1.83
N GLU A 142 4.11 12.75 0.73
CA GLU A 142 3.57 12.63 -0.61
C GLU A 142 4.44 11.69 -1.43
N ILE A 143 3.84 10.63 -1.94
CA ILE A 143 4.48 9.68 -2.85
C ILE A 143 3.86 9.85 -4.23
N ARG A 144 4.69 10.12 -5.22
CA ARG A 144 4.32 10.20 -6.63
C ARG A 144 4.92 9.02 -7.35
N PHE A 145 4.16 8.34 -8.19
CA PHE A 145 4.68 7.20 -8.92
C PHE A 145 4.03 7.02 -10.30
N ASN A 146 4.77 6.37 -11.19
CA ASN A 146 4.36 5.97 -12.53
C ASN A 146 4.58 4.47 -12.69
N VAL A 147 3.51 3.74 -13.01
CA VAL A 147 3.60 2.35 -13.44
C VAL A 147 4.11 2.32 -14.89
N LYS A 148 5.29 1.73 -15.09
CA LYS A 148 5.91 1.61 -16.41
C LYS A 148 5.52 0.34 -17.12
N LYS A 149 5.43 -0.76 -16.37
CA LYS A 149 5.11 -2.07 -16.94
C LYS A 149 4.45 -2.95 -15.91
N THR A 150 3.39 -3.63 -16.32
CA THR A 150 2.68 -4.60 -15.50
C THR A 150 2.68 -5.96 -16.18
N ARG A 151 2.93 -7.03 -15.42
CA ARG A 151 2.90 -8.42 -15.88
C ARG A 151 2.16 -9.29 -14.88
N GLY A 152 1.49 -10.34 -15.36
CA GLY A 152 0.91 -11.38 -14.50
C GLY A 152 -0.23 -10.96 -13.57
N ILE A 153 -0.66 -9.69 -13.62
CA ILE A 153 -1.78 -9.19 -12.82
C ILE A 153 -3.09 -9.57 -13.50
N ARG A 154 -3.84 -10.46 -12.86
CA ARG A 154 -5.21 -10.76 -13.26
C ARG A 154 -6.10 -9.65 -12.75
N MET A 155 -6.48 -8.73 -13.62
CA MET A 155 -7.63 -7.87 -13.31
C MET A 155 -8.85 -8.76 -13.16
N SER A 156 -9.40 -8.87 -11.95
CA SER A 156 -10.71 -9.49 -11.78
C SER A 156 -11.72 -8.54 -12.43
N PRO A 157 -12.40 -8.92 -13.53
CA PRO A 157 -13.51 -8.12 -13.99
C PRO A 157 -14.51 -8.04 -12.84
N ARG A 158 -14.81 -6.83 -12.37
CA ARG A 158 -15.92 -6.61 -11.45
C ARG A 158 -17.19 -6.81 -12.27
N ILE A 159 -17.60 -8.06 -12.45
CA ILE A 159 -18.87 -8.39 -13.11
C ILE A 159 -19.97 -7.98 -12.14
N ASP A 160 -20.61 -6.85 -12.42
CA ASP A 160 -21.84 -6.47 -11.75
C ASP A 160 -22.99 -7.26 -12.38
N PHE A 161 -23.37 -8.35 -11.72
CA PHE A 161 -24.53 -9.16 -12.14
C PHE A 161 -25.86 -8.43 -12.00
N SER A 162 -25.87 -7.19 -11.48
CA SER A 162 -27.02 -6.30 -11.39
C SER A 162 -27.17 -5.42 -12.63
N ASP A 163 -26.16 -5.33 -13.50
CA ASP A 163 -26.25 -4.62 -14.78
C ASP A 163 -26.85 -5.54 -15.85
N PRO A 164 -28.07 -5.26 -16.36
CA PRO A 164 -28.70 -6.07 -17.40
C PRO A 164 -28.09 -5.88 -18.80
N ARG A 165 -27.05 -5.06 -18.94
CA ARG A 165 -26.43 -4.72 -20.23
C ARG A 165 -25.41 -5.78 -20.61
N GLU A 166 -25.78 -6.58 -21.61
CA GLU A 166 -25.03 -7.68 -22.26
C GLU A 166 -25.22 -9.06 -21.60
N PRO A 167 -26.34 -9.75 -21.91
CA PRO A 167 -26.45 -11.17 -21.63
C PRO A 167 -25.38 -11.98 -22.39
N ILE A 168 -24.29 -12.34 -21.71
CA ILE A 168 -23.34 -13.34 -22.20
C ILE A 168 -24.01 -14.73 -22.03
N HIS A 169 -24.93 -15.07 -22.93
CA HIS A 169 -25.74 -16.28 -22.86
C HIS A 169 -25.31 -17.30 -23.93
N ASP A 170 -24.28 -18.09 -23.65
CA ASP A 170 -23.86 -19.19 -24.55
C ASP A 170 -24.31 -20.58 -24.07
N VAL A 171 -25.04 -20.69 -22.94
CA VAL A 171 -25.43 -21.99 -22.39
C VAL A 171 -26.89 -22.00 -21.91
N ALA A 172 -27.69 -22.86 -22.52
CA ALA A 172 -29.04 -23.19 -22.04
C ALA A 172 -29.00 -24.51 -21.24
N LEU A 173 -29.42 -24.47 -19.97
CA LEU A 173 -29.70 -25.67 -19.18
C LEU A 173 -31.19 -26.00 -19.30
N VAL A 174 -31.50 -27.13 -19.93
CA VAL A 174 -32.86 -27.68 -19.96
C VAL A 174 -32.97 -28.74 -18.86
N ILE A 175 -33.79 -28.47 -17.85
CA ILE A 175 -34.16 -29.46 -16.82
C ILE A 175 -35.67 -29.70 -16.95
N GLN A 176 -36.08 -30.98 -16.89
CA GLN A 176 -37.41 -31.52 -17.19
C GLN A 176 -38.58 -30.54 -16.98
N GLU A 177 -39.23 -30.21 -18.11
CA GLU A 177 -40.45 -29.42 -18.31
C GLU A 177 -40.61 -28.08 -17.57
N ARG A 178 -39.53 -27.46 -17.10
CA ARG A 178 -39.47 -26.00 -16.90
C ARG A 178 -38.12 -25.44 -17.31
N ARG A 179 -38.11 -24.70 -18.43
CA ARG A 179 -36.96 -23.89 -18.85
C ARG A 179 -36.60 -22.91 -17.74
N SER A 180 -35.39 -23.05 -17.21
CA SER A 180 -34.79 -22.11 -16.27
C SER A 180 -33.34 -21.91 -16.69
N THR A 181 -32.96 -20.67 -17.02
CA THR A 181 -31.59 -20.31 -17.38
C THR A 181 -30.73 -20.26 -16.12
N SER A 182 -29.56 -20.91 -16.13
CA SER A 182 -28.66 -21.00 -14.98
C SER A 182 -27.21 -20.92 -15.45
N THR A 183 -26.39 -20.17 -14.71
CA THR A 183 -24.96 -19.97 -14.95
C THR A 183 -24.17 -21.12 -14.32
N ARG A 184 -23.40 -21.89 -15.10
CA ARG A 184 -22.54 -22.97 -14.57
C ARG A 184 -21.34 -22.37 -13.82
N GLY A 185 -21.29 -22.60 -12.51
CA GLY A 185 -20.13 -22.25 -11.69
C GLY A 185 -20.35 -22.19 -10.18
N PHE A 186 -21.58 -22.42 -9.67
CA PHE A 186 -21.83 -22.40 -8.22
C PHE A 186 -22.74 -23.54 -7.80
N SER A 187 -22.18 -24.49 -7.06
CA SER A 187 -22.95 -25.35 -6.15
C SER A 187 -23.08 -24.63 -4.81
N PRO A 188 -24.29 -24.21 -4.36
CA PRO A 188 -24.44 -23.69 -3.01
C PRO A 188 -24.38 -24.86 -2.04
N ARG A 189 -23.33 -24.95 -1.20
CA ARG A 189 -23.43 -25.74 0.03
C ARG A 189 -24.38 -25.00 0.95
N ILE A 190 -25.54 -25.63 1.17
CA ILE A 190 -26.50 -25.23 2.19
C ILE A 190 -25.81 -25.37 3.56
N LEU A 191 -25.50 -24.25 4.21
CA LEU A 191 -25.11 -24.24 5.62
C LEU A 191 -26.39 -24.24 6.49
N PRO A 192 -26.52 -25.14 7.46
CA PRO A 192 -27.60 -25.05 8.43
C PRO A 192 -27.29 -23.99 9.48
N SER A 193 -28.33 -23.22 9.82
CA SER A 193 -28.35 -22.26 10.91
C SER A 193 -28.16 -22.94 12.28
N SER A 194 -27.25 -22.43 13.12
CA SER A 194 -27.58 -21.83 14.42
C SER A 194 -26.42 -21.86 15.42
N LYS A 195 -26.44 -20.82 16.28
CA LYS A 195 -25.91 -20.69 17.65
C LYS A 195 -24.53 -20.05 17.85
N ARG A 196 -24.62 -18.88 18.51
CA ARG A 196 -23.62 -18.27 19.39
C ARG A 196 -22.86 -19.32 20.20
N CYS A 197 -21.56 -19.13 20.39
CA CYS A 197 -21.02 -18.90 21.73
C CYS A 197 -19.56 -18.44 21.70
N SER A 198 -19.26 -17.69 22.75
CA SER A 198 -18.05 -17.02 23.18
C SER A 198 -16.83 -17.90 23.45
N THR A 199 -15.67 -17.28 23.31
CA THR A 199 -14.37 -17.50 23.97
C THR A 199 -14.41 -18.36 25.24
N VAL A 200 -13.55 -19.39 25.30
CA VAL A 200 -12.66 -19.69 26.46
C VAL A 200 -11.43 -20.48 25.97
N ILE A 201 -10.25 -19.98 26.32
CA ILE A 201 -8.94 -20.64 26.22
C ILE A 201 -8.81 -21.64 27.38
N SER A 202 -8.36 -22.87 27.13
CA SER A 202 -7.65 -23.65 28.16
C SER A 202 -6.71 -24.72 27.57
N THR A 203 -5.44 -24.55 27.96
CA THR A 203 -4.27 -25.41 27.89
C THR A 203 -4.52 -26.88 28.25
N ILE A 204 -3.92 -27.82 27.49
CA ILE A 204 -3.79 -29.23 27.89
C ILE A 204 -2.30 -29.59 28.03
N ARG A 205 -1.91 -29.87 29.28
CA ARG A 205 -0.69 -30.58 29.69
C ARG A 205 -0.85 -32.07 29.37
N THR A 206 0.09 -32.65 28.64
CA THR A 206 0.23 -34.11 28.51
C THR A 206 1.07 -34.67 29.66
N ARG A 207 0.46 -35.56 30.45
CA ARG A 207 1.14 -36.37 31.47
C ARG A 207 1.21 -37.81 30.94
N ARG A 208 2.41 -38.29 30.57
CA ARG A 208 2.69 -39.70 30.28
C ARG A 208 2.61 -40.51 31.58
N ARG A 209 1.91 -41.65 31.55
CA ARG A 209 2.13 -42.75 32.50
C ARG A 209 2.33 -44.05 31.72
N SER A 210 3.25 -44.81 32.28
CA SER A 210 3.88 -46.06 31.88
C SER A 210 2.94 -47.26 31.75
N HIS A 211 3.28 -48.14 30.82
CA HIS A 211 3.28 -49.58 31.02
C HIS A 211 4.67 -50.11 30.65
#